data_AF-A0A4R5TNS7-F1
#
_entry.id   AF-A0A4R5TNS7-F1
#
_cell.length_a   1.000
_cell.length_b   1.000
_cell.length_c   1.000
_cell.angle_alpha   90.00
_cell.angle_beta   90.00
_cell.angle_gamma   90.00
#
_symmetry.space_group_name_H-M   'P 1'
#
loop_
_entity.id
_entity.type
_entity.pdbx_description
1 polymer ?
#
loop_
_entity_poly.entity_id
_entity_poly.type
_entity_poly.pdbx_seq_one_letter_code
_entity_poly.pdbx_strand_id
1 'polypeptide(L)'
;MSIDQTLRLLARSRGLTVADIATAIPRAGVATVSAWMRGEKLPAKEQLDALARTFGVPAGALLAELASTLDPARTKGEHELLAAYRALNARQQGALLEVSRSMAGTAKPRKTR
;
A
#
# COMPACT_ATOMS: atom_id res chain seq x y z
N MET A 1 5.07 -3.63 0.90
CA MET A 1 5.03 -3.89 2.35
C MET A 1 3.86 -3.13 2.92
N SER A 2 3.24 -3.58 4.00
CA SER A 2 2.18 -2.79 4.64
C SER A 2 2.79 -1.58 5.35
N ILE A 3 2.10 -0.43 5.33
CA ILE A 3 2.59 0.82 5.92
C ILE A 3 3.03 0.67 7.39
N ASP A 4 2.37 -0.18 8.18
CA ASP A 4 2.73 -0.47 9.57
C ASP A 4 4.09 -1.17 9.72
N GLN A 5 4.47 -2.02 8.76
CA GLN A 5 5.78 -2.67 8.73
C GLN A 5 6.85 -1.64 8.39
N THR A 6 6.59 -0.76 7.43
CA THR A 6 7.49 0.34 7.06
C THR A 6 7.72 1.29 8.25
N LEU A 7 6.65 1.67 8.97
CA LEU A 7 6.77 2.51 10.17
C LEU A 7 7.60 1.83 11.28
N ARG A 8 7.40 0.53 11.53
CA ARG A 8 8.18 -0.24 12.51
C ARG A 8 9.65 -0.37 12.12
N LEU A 9 9.94 -0.56 10.83
CA LEU A 9 11.30 -0.61 10.30
C LEU A 9 12.00 0.74 10.48
N LEU A 10 11.35 1.82 10.09
CA LEU A 10 11.88 3.19 10.22
C LEU A 10 12.13 3.53 11.69
N ALA A 11 11.17 3.25 12.58
CA ALA A 11 11.32 3.45 14.02
C ALA A 11 12.53 2.68 14.57
N ARG A 12 12.67 1.40 14.24
CA ARG A 12 13.81 0.57 14.66
C ARG A 12 15.14 1.11 14.13
N SER A 13 15.19 1.52 12.86
CA SER A 13 16.40 2.07 12.25
C SER A 13 16.87 3.37 12.90
N ARG A 14 15.94 4.11 13.52
CA ARG A 14 16.20 5.38 14.21
C ARG A 14 16.27 5.23 15.73
N GLY A 15 16.11 4.02 16.26
CA GLY A 15 16.06 3.79 17.71
C GLY A 15 14.90 4.48 18.42
N LEU A 16 13.83 4.83 17.69
CA LEU A 16 12.68 5.56 18.23
C LEU A 16 11.65 4.59 18.82
N THR A 17 11.16 4.92 20.02
CA THR A 17 10.01 4.24 20.63
C THR A 17 8.69 4.87 20.17
N VAL A 18 7.58 4.19 20.45
CA VAL A 18 6.23 4.74 20.20
C VAL A 18 6.03 6.07 20.94
N ALA A 19 6.58 6.20 22.14
CA ALA A 19 6.51 7.42 22.92
C ALA A 19 7.27 8.56 22.25
N ASP A 20 8.49 8.31 21.77
CA ASP A 20 9.30 9.31 21.05
C ASP A 20 8.56 9.80 19.79
N ILE A 21 7.98 8.87 19.04
CA ILE A 21 7.20 9.19 17.84
C ILE A 21 5.97 10.02 18.19
N ALA A 22 5.25 9.67 19.27
CA ALA A 22 4.08 10.43 19.72
C ALA A 22 4.45 11.85 20.16
N THR A 23 5.59 12.04 20.81
CA THR A 23 6.06 13.40 21.19
C THR A 23 6.41 14.27 19.99
N ALA A 24 6.86 13.66 18.89
CA ALA A 24 7.23 14.38 17.68
C ALA A 24 6.03 14.71 16.76
N ILE A 25 4.85 14.13 16.99
CA ILE A 25 3.69 14.26 16.10
C ILE A 25 2.59 15.11 16.75
N PRO A 26 2.23 16.26 16.15
CA PRO A 26 1.14 17.09 16.66
C PRO A 26 -0.17 16.30 16.72
N ARG A 27 -0.87 16.41 17.86
CA ARG A 27 -2.22 15.84 18.07
C ARG A 27 -2.31 14.32 17.93
N ALA A 28 -1.19 13.58 18.04
CA ALA A 28 -1.19 12.12 18.04
C ALA A 28 -0.68 11.59 19.39
N GLY A 29 -1.56 10.96 20.16
CA GLY A 29 -1.17 10.29 21.40
C GLY A 29 -0.49 8.95 21.14
N VAL A 30 0.19 8.41 22.15
CA VAL A 30 0.85 7.09 22.13
C VAL A 30 -0.08 5.99 21.61
N ALA A 31 -1.35 5.97 22.06
CA ALA A 31 -2.34 5.01 21.61
C ALA A 31 -2.63 5.11 20.09
N THR A 32 -2.65 6.32 19.54
CA THR A 32 -2.87 6.55 18.11
C THR A 32 -1.68 6.06 17.30
N VAL A 33 -0.46 6.35 17.74
CA VAL A 33 0.77 5.85 17.09
C VAL A 33 0.84 4.33 17.17
N SER A 34 0.52 3.72 18.31
CA SER A 34 0.41 2.27 18.44
C SER A 34 -0.59 1.66 17.46
N ALA A 35 -1.76 2.28 17.27
CA ALA A 35 -2.75 1.82 16.30
C ALA A 35 -2.20 1.86 14.85
N TRP A 36 -1.41 2.88 14.49
CA TRP A 36 -0.73 2.95 13.19
C TRP A 36 0.33 1.86 13.04
N MET A 37 1.15 1.63 14.06
CA MET A 37 2.20 0.61 14.03
C MET A 37 1.67 -0.84 14.06
N ARG A 38 0.39 -1.02 14.43
CA ARG A 38 -0.34 -2.29 14.34
C ARG A 38 -1.17 -2.43 13.06
N GLY A 39 -1.26 -1.37 12.23
CA GLY A 39 -2.08 -1.37 11.01
C GLY A 39 -3.59 -1.29 11.25
N GLU A 40 -4.03 -0.99 12.48
CA GLU A 40 -5.44 -0.87 12.84
C GLU A 40 -6.07 0.44 12.34
N LYS A 41 -5.24 1.47 12.16
CA LYS A 41 -5.64 2.79 11.69
C LYS A 41 -4.60 3.33 10.72
N LEU A 42 -5.05 4.10 9.73
CA LEU A 42 -4.16 4.83 8.84
C LEU A 42 -3.96 6.27 9.34
N PRO A 43 -2.71 6.80 9.30
CA PRO A 43 -2.46 8.20 9.56
C PRO A 43 -3.02 9.09 8.44
N ALA A 44 -3.53 10.26 8.81
CA ALA A 44 -3.96 11.29 7.87
C ALA A 44 -2.75 11.94 7.18
N LYS A 45 -2.98 12.70 6.10
CA LYS A 45 -1.92 13.38 5.33
C LYS A 45 -0.97 14.21 6.21
N GLU A 46 -1.53 15.05 7.09
CA GLU A 46 -0.73 15.91 7.97
C GLU A 46 0.12 15.11 8.97
N GLN A 47 -0.38 13.95 9.40
CA GLN A 47 0.31 13.02 10.28
C GLN A 47 1.40 12.25 9.52
N LEU A 48 1.16 11.91 8.26
CA LEU A 48 2.17 11.33 7.36
C LEU A 48 3.31 12.32 7.10
N ASP A 49 3.01 13.61 6.89
CA ASP A 49 4.03 14.64 6.76
C ASP A 49 4.86 14.80 8.04
N ALA A 50 4.22 14.72 9.20
CA ALA A 50 4.91 14.72 10.49
C ALA A 50 5.79 13.47 10.68
N LEU A 51 5.25 12.27 10.40
CA LEU A 51 5.98 11.00 10.43
C LEU A 51 7.20 11.05 9.50
N ALA A 52 7.02 11.56 8.28
CA ALA A 52 8.08 11.69 7.29
C ALA A 52 9.22 12.58 7.80
N ARG A 53 8.89 13.72 8.44
CA ARG A 53 9.89 14.58 9.10
C ARG A 53 10.59 13.87 10.26
N THR A 54 9.84 13.21 11.14
CA THR A 54 10.39 12.46 12.29
C THR A 54 11.34 11.35 11.85
N PHE A 55 10.99 10.64 10.78
CA PHE A 55 11.84 9.60 10.20
C PHE A 55 12.84 10.13 9.18
N GLY A 56 12.92 11.45 8.94
CA GLY A 56 13.82 12.03 7.93
C GLY A 56 13.70 11.39 6.55
N VAL A 57 12.50 11.04 6.13
CA VAL A 57 12.20 10.50 4.79
C VAL A 57 11.30 11.48 4.03
N PRO A 58 11.35 11.50 2.68
CA PRO A 58 10.42 12.31 1.91
C PRO A 58 8.97 11.86 2.14
N ALA A 59 8.06 12.80 2.40
CA ALA A 59 6.63 12.48 2.60
C ALA A 59 6.00 11.78 1.39
N GLY A 60 6.45 12.13 0.18
CA GLY A 60 6.04 11.47 -1.05
C GLY A 60 6.40 9.97 -1.09
N ALA A 61 7.51 9.56 -0.48
CA ALA A 61 7.89 8.14 -0.42
C ALA A 61 6.99 7.38 0.56
N LEU A 62 6.68 7.96 1.72
CA LEU A 62 5.77 7.35 2.68
C LEU A 62 4.32 7.28 2.14
N LEU A 63 3.89 8.30 1.39
CA LEU A 63 2.62 8.31 0.66
C LEU A 63 2.59 7.27 -0.46
N ALA A 64 3.68 7.07 -1.20
CA ALA A 64 3.77 6.05 -2.24
C ALA A 64 3.66 4.64 -1.65
N GLU A 65 4.29 4.36 -0.50
CA GLU A 65 4.13 3.09 0.22
C GLU A 65 2.70 2.88 0.71
N LEU A 66 2.06 3.94 1.22
CA LEU A 66 0.64 3.89 1.60
C LEU A 66 -0.25 3.62 0.38
N ALA A 67 -0.01 4.29 -0.74
CA ALA A 67 -0.73 4.07 -1.99
C ALA A 67 -0.52 2.64 -2.50
N SER A 68 0.70 2.11 -2.41
CA SER A 68 0.99 0.71 -2.77
C SER A 68 0.31 -0.30 -1.83
N THR A 69 0.08 0.05 -0.56
CA THR A 69 -0.68 -0.79 0.39
C THR A 69 -2.17 -0.77 0.06
N LEU A 70 -2.68 0.36 -0.41
CA LEU A 70 -4.08 0.57 -0.78
C LEU A 70 -4.39 0.15 -2.22
N ASP A 71 -3.37 -0.08 -3.06
CA ASP A 71 -3.55 -0.59 -4.41
C ASP A 71 -3.97 -2.07 -4.34
N PRO A 72 -5.19 -2.41 -4.80
CA PRO A 72 -5.69 -3.78 -4.73
C PRO A 72 -4.92 -4.76 -5.63
N ALA A 73 -4.00 -4.31 -6.48
CA ALA A 73 -3.10 -5.17 -7.25
C ALA A 73 -2.13 -5.90 -6.32
N ARG A 74 -2.46 -7.16 -5.99
CA ARG A 74 -1.70 -7.97 -5.01
C ARG A 74 -0.29 -8.34 -5.48
N THR A 75 0.01 -8.20 -6.77
CA THR A 75 1.25 -8.64 -7.40
C THR A 75 1.78 -7.63 -8.41
N LYS A 76 3.10 -7.67 -8.69
CA LYS A 76 3.75 -6.85 -9.72
C LYS A 76 3.07 -7.01 -11.10
N GLY A 77 2.67 -8.24 -11.44
CA GLY A 77 1.97 -8.53 -12.69
C GLY A 77 0.57 -7.90 -12.77
N GLU A 78 -0.18 -7.85 -11.67
CA GLU A 78 -1.47 -7.14 -11.63
C GLU A 78 -1.28 -5.62 -11.81
N HIS A 79 -0.21 -5.06 -11.26
CA HIS A 79 0.11 -3.65 -11.41
C HIS A 79 0.46 -3.30 -12.87
N GLU A 80 1.31 -4.12 -13.50
CA GLU A 80 1.67 -3.98 -14.92
C GLU A 80 0.44 -4.16 -15.83
N LEU A 81 -0.43 -5.12 -15.53
CA LEU A 81 -1.68 -5.35 -16.26
C LEU A 81 -2.63 -4.14 -16.16
N LEU A 82 -2.80 -3.57 -14.97
CA LEU A 82 -3.65 -2.38 -14.77
C LEU A 82 -3.08 -1.14 -15.46
N ALA A 83 -1.76 -0.94 -15.39
CA ALA A 83 -1.09 0.15 -16.09
C ALA A 83 -1.29 0.03 -17.62
N ALA A 84 -1.08 -1.18 -18.16
CA ALA A 84 -1.34 -1.46 -19.57
C ALA A 84 -2.83 -1.23 -19.92
N TYR A 85 -3.76 -1.75 -19.13
CA TYR A 85 -5.20 -1.61 -19.36
C TYR A 85 -5.66 -0.14 -19.40
N ARG A 86 -5.14 0.71 -18.49
CA ARG A 86 -5.48 2.15 -18.45
C ARG A 86 -4.96 2.94 -19.65
N ALA A 87 -3.91 2.47 -20.31
CA ALA A 87 -3.36 3.11 -21.52
C ALA A 87 -4.13 2.72 -22.81
N LEU A 88 -4.99 1.69 -22.77
CA LEU A 88 -5.78 1.23 -23.91
C LEU A 88 -7.03 2.09 -24.13
N ASN A 89 -7.50 2.14 -25.37
CA ASN A 89 -8.81 2.72 -25.67
C ASN A 89 -9.96 1.75 -25.30
N ALA A 90 -11.20 2.23 -25.27
CA ALA A 90 -12.37 1.47 -24.82
C ALA A 90 -12.58 0.14 -25.59
N ARG A 91 -12.27 0.10 -26.89
CA ARG A 91 -12.38 -1.12 -27.71
C ARG A 91 -11.32 -2.15 -27.32
N GLN A 92 -10.08 -1.70 -27.13
CA GLN A 92 -8.95 -2.55 -26.74
C GLN A 92 -9.13 -3.07 -25.31
N GLN A 93 -9.64 -2.26 -24.39
CA GLN A 93 -10.01 -2.67 -23.04
C GLN A 93 -11.05 -3.81 -23.07
N GLY A 94 -12.11 -3.66 -23.87
CA GLY A 94 -13.11 -4.72 -24.06
C GLY A 94 -12.51 -6.03 -24.58
N ALA A 95 -11.60 -5.95 -25.56
CA ALA A 95 -10.92 -7.12 -26.11
C ALA A 95 -10.04 -7.82 -25.07
N LEU A 96 -9.28 -7.07 -24.26
CA LEU A 96 -8.42 -7.63 -23.20
C LEU A 96 -9.25 -8.33 -22.11
N LEU A 97 -10.40 -7.76 -21.74
CA LEU A 97 -11.32 -8.41 -20.81
C LEU A 97 -11.91 -9.71 -21.36
N GLU A 98 -12.24 -9.74 -22.65
CA GLU A 98 -12.78 -10.95 -23.29
C GLU A 98 -11.74 -12.08 -23.35
N VAL A 99 -10.50 -11.77 -23.74
CA VAL A 99 -9.39 -12.73 -23.71
C VAL A 99 -9.17 -13.25 -22.29
N SER A 100 -9.15 -12.35 -21.31
CA SER A 100 -8.95 -12.71 -19.91
C SER A 100 -10.07 -13.63 -19.39
N ARG A 101 -11.33 -13.38 -19.77
CA ARG A 101 -12.48 -14.25 -19.44
C ARG A 101 -12.39 -15.61 -20.12
N SER A 102 -12.01 -15.64 -21.40
CA SER A 102 -11.81 -16.88 -22.15
C SER A 102 -10.74 -17.75 -21.50
N MET A 103 -9.59 -17.16 -21.16
CA MET A 103 -8.50 -17.85 -20.47
C MET A 103 -8.92 -18.37 -19.10
N ALA A 104 -9.64 -17.57 -18.29
CA ALA A 104 -10.17 -18.00 -17.00
C ALA A 104 -11.18 -19.16 -17.11
N GLY A 105 -12.00 -19.17 -18.17
CA GLY A 105 -12.94 -20.25 -18.47
C GLY A 105 -12.25 -21.54 -18.92
N THR A 106 -11.15 -21.45 -19.67
CA THR A 106 -10.36 -22.62 -20.11
C THR A 106 -9.58 -23.31 -18.99
N ALA A 107 -9.29 -22.60 -17.89
CA ALA A 107 -8.51 -23.14 -16.77
C ALA A 107 -9.29 -24.09 -15.83
N LYS A 108 -10.56 -24.39 -16.10
CA LYS A 108 -11.35 -25.32 -15.28
C LYS A 108 -10.84 -26.75 -15.50
N PRO A 109 -10.32 -27.46 -14.48
CA PRO A 109 -9.67 -28.74 -14.67
C PRO A 109 -10.66 -29.79 -15.19
N ARG A 110 -10.23 -30.49 -16.24
CA ARG A 110 -10.89 -31.69 -16.76
C ARG A 110 -10.94 -32.70 -15.63
N LYS A 111 -12.14 -33.01 -15.11
CA LYS A 111 -12.35 -34.08 -14.13
C LYS A 111 -11.72 -35.36 -14.69
N THR A 112 -10.61 -35.78 -14.10
CA THR A 112 -10.03 -37.10 -14.33
C THR A 112 -11.02 -38.13 -13.78
N ARG A 113 -11.43 -39.03 -14.67
CA ARG A 113 -12.32 -40.16 -14.40
C ARG A 113 -11.65 -41.17 -13.48
#